data_AF-A0A9E5UHQ4-F1
#
_entry.id   AF-A0A9E5UHQ4-F1
#
_cell.length_a   1.000
_cell.length_b   1.000
_cell.length_c   1.000
_cell.angle_alpha   90.00
_cell.angle_beta   90.00
_cell.angle_gamma   90.00
#
_symmetry.space_group_name_H-M   'P 1'
#
loop_
_entity.id
_entity.type
_entity.pdbx_description
1 polymer ?
#
loop_
_entity_poly.entity_id
_entity_poly.type
_entity_poly.pdbx_seq_one_letter_code
_entity_poly.pdbx_strand_id
1 'polypeptide(L)'
;MNDRLVLAVRVIAAASAAGVLALMVWAMTFSLERLAFVAGLMAWCVSPYAVLAFAAGAMRASRRGLVTLLATTVLVAGAAAVAYVDTFFIHLDAQGALILLFMPVWQWVAVVIGLVVASLLPSRHS
;
A
#
# COMPACT_ATOMS: atom_id res chain seq x y z
N MET A 1 -10.05 -20.66 7.19
CA MET A 1 -9.57 -19.31 6.76
C MET A 1 -10.02 -19.12 5.32
N ASN A 2 -10.45 -17.93 4.88
CA ASN A 2 -10.92 -17.75 3.49
C ASN A 2 -9.72 -17.47 2.58
N ASP A 3 -9.01 -18.52 2.20
CA ASP A 3 -7.68 -18.44 1.57
C ASP A 3 -7.67 -17.61 0.28
N ARG A 4 -8.79 -17.60 -0.46
CA ARG A 4 -8.94 -16.78 -1.67
C ARG A 4 -8.92 -15.28 -1.38
N LEU A 5 -9.55 -14.83 -0.28
CA LEU A 5 -9.54 -13.40 0.09
C LEU A 5 -8.16 -12.97 0.59
N VAL A 6 -7.50 -13.82 1.38
CA VAL A 6 -6.13 -13.56 1.84
C VAL A 6 -5.18 -13.45 0.65
N LEU A 7 -5.27 -14.39 -0.30
CA LEU A 7 -4.49 -14.37 -1.52
C LEU A 7 -4.78 -13.10 -2.34
N ALA A 8 -6.04 -12.71 -2.50
CA ALA A 8 -6.41 -11.49 -3.22
C ALA A 8 -5.78 -10.23 -2.61
N VAL A 9 -5.86 -10.06 -1.29
CA VAL A 9 -5.21 -8.92 -0.60
C VAL A 9 -3.71 -8.93 -0.87
N ARG A 10 -3.05 -10.07 -0.71
CA ARG A 10 -1.60 -10.21 -0.91
C ARG A 10 -1.18 -9.93 -2.34
N VAL A 11 -1.92 -10.43 -3.33
CA VAL A 11 -1.61 -10.22 -4.75
C VAL A 11 -1.76 -8.75 -5.11
N ILE A 12 -2.85 -8.09 -4.69
CA ILE A 12 -3.04 -6.67 -4.99
C ILE A 12 -1.97 -5.84 -4.29
N ALA A 13 -1.72 -6.07 -3.01
CA ALA A 13 -0.68 -5.37 -2.27
C ALA A 13 0.71 -5.56 -2.89
N ALA A 14 1.08 -6.79 -3.27
CA ALA A 14 2.35 -7.08 -3.92
C ALA A 14 2.45 -6.41 -5.30
N ALA A 15 1.40 -6.45 -6.10
CA ALA A 15 1.36 -5.80 -7.41
C ALA A 15 1.48 -4.27 -7.28
N SER A 16 0.78 -3.66 -6.31
CA SER A 16 0.87 -2.23 -6.04
C SER A 16 2.25 -1.83 -5.53
N ALA A 17 2.84 -2.61 -4.62
CA ALA A 17 4.21 -2.39 -4.17
C ALA A 17 5.20 -2.47 -5.34
N ALA A 18 5.11 -3.51 -6.18
CA ALA A 18 5.95 -3.65 -7.35
C ALA A 18 5.77 -2.48 -8.34
N GLY A 19 4.54 -2.04 -8.58
CA GLY A 19 4.24 -0.89 -9.43
C GLY A 19 4.87 0.41 -8.91
N VAL A 20 4.78 0.67 -7.60
CA VAL A 20 5.40 1.84 -6.97
C VAL A 20 6.92 1.76 -7.04
N LEU A 21 7.52 0.59 -6.79
CA LEU A 21 8.98 0.42 -6.93
C LEU A 21 9.43 0.62 -8.37
N ALA A 22 8.71 0.08 -9.34
CA ALA A 22 9.00 0.25 -10.76
C ALA A 22 8.92 1.74 -11.16
N LEU A 23 7.90 2.45 -10.69
CA LEU A 23 7.77 3.89 -10.88
C LEU A 23 8.96 4.64 -10.29
N MET A 24 9.36 4.32 -9.05
CA MET A 24 10.49 4.99 -8.41
C MET A 24 11.81 4.69 -9.11
N VAL A 25 12.04 3.46 -9.56
CA VAL A 25 13.22 3.08 -10.35
C VAL A 25 13.26 3.87 -11.66
N TRP A 26 12.10 4.08 -12.31
CA TRP A 26 12.01 4.88 -13.52
C TRP A 26 12.21 6.39 -13.25
N ALA A 27 11.66 6.93 -12.16
CA ALA A 27 11.67 8.35 -11.87
C ALA A 27 12.96 8.85 -11.19
N MET A 28 13.73 7.98 -10.55
CA MET A 28 14.87 8.37 -9.71
C MET A 28 16.22 8.14 -10.37
N THR A 29 17.19 8.98 -9.98
CA THR A 29 18.60 8.77 -10.27
C THR A 29 19.29 8.11 -9.08
N PHE A 30 20.05 7.05 -9.37
CA PHE A 30 20.76 6.29 -8.34
C PHE A 30 22.23 6.72 -8.27
N SER A 31 22.69 6.99 -7.05
CA SER A 31 24.11 7.24 -6.74
C SER A 31 24.42 6.59 -5.39
N LEU A 32 25.66 6.13 -5.19
CA LEU A 32 26.07 5.47 -3.95
C LEU A 32 25.84 6.36 -2.72
N GLU A 33 26.09 7.65 -2.85
CA GLU A 33 25.91 8.65 -1.78
C GLU A 33 24.45 8.79 -1.33
N ARG A 34 23.49 8.53 -2.22
CA ARG A 34 22.04 8.68 -1.94
C ARG A 34 21.32 7.34 -1.81
N LEU A 35 22.02 6.23 -2.00
CA LEU A 35 21.41 4.91 -2.08
C LEU A 35 20.63 4.56 -0.81
N ALA A 36 21.19 4.85 0.37
CA ALA A 36 20.52 4.60 1.64
C ALA A 36 19.21 5.40 1.77
N PHE A 37 19.23 6.68 1.37
CA PHE A 37 18.03 7.52 1.37
C PHE A 37 16.97 7.01 0.39
N VAL A 38 17.36 6.69 -0.85
CA VAL A 38 16.45 6.17 -1.87
C VAL A 38 15.86 4.82 -1.45
N ALA A 39 16.67 3.91 -0.91
CA ALA A 39 16.19 2.62 -0.40
C ALA A 39 15.22 2.81 0.78
N GLY A 40 15.50 3.74 1.70
CA GLY A 40 14.60 4.10 2.79
C GLY A 40 13.28 4.67 2.28
N LEU A 41 13.32 5.55 1.28
CA LEU A 41 12.14 6.13 0.65
C LEU A 41 11.33 5.06 -0.12
N MET A 42 11.99 4.13 -0.81
CA MET A 42 11.33 3.00 -1.48
C MET A 42 10.63 2.11 -0.46
N ALA A 43 11.32 1.76 0.64
CA ALA A 43 10.75 0.99 1.74
C ALA A 43 9.54 1.72 2.37
N TRP A 44 9.66 3.03 2.57
CA TRP A 44 8.57 3.88 3.05
C TRP A 44 7.34 3.78 2.17
N CYS A 45 7.50 3.97 0.85
CA CYS A 45 6.41 3.94 -0.12
C CYS A 45 5.71 2.57 -0.22
N VAL A 46 6.43 1.45 0.00
CA VAL A 46 5.81 0.11 -0.07
C VAL A 46 5.33 -0.44 1.27
N SER A 47 5.75 0.16 2.38
CA SER A 47 5.42 -0.33 3.73
C SER A 47 3.91 -0.47 4.00
N PRO A 48 3.00 0.39 3.52
CA PRO A 48 1.56 0.21 3.75
C PRO A 48 1.05 -1.10 3.13
N TYR A 49 1.51 -1.44 1.93
CA TYR A 49 1.12 -2.67 1.23
C TYR A 49 1.68 -3.91 1.92
N ALA A 50 2.93 -3.85 2.40
CA ALA A 50 3.55 -4.94 3.14
C ALA A 50 2.75 -5.28 4.41
N VAL A 51 2.30 -4.25 5.15
CA VAL A 51 1.46 -4.45 6.33
C VAL A 51 0.10 -5.02 5.98
N LEU A 52 -0.57 -4.56 4.93
CA LEU A 52 -1.84 -5.13 4.49
C LEU A 52 -1.71 -6.62 4.11
N ALA A 53 -0.67 -6.97 3.35
CA ALA A 53 -0.39 -8.34 2.94
C ALA A 53 -0.08 -9.26 4.13
N PHE A 54 0.67 -8.75 5.11
CA PHE A 54 0.96 -9.46 6.36
C PHE A 54 -0.31 -9.65 7.19
N ALA A 55 -1.04 -8.57 7.47
CA ALA A 55 -2.25 -8.56 8.27
C ALA A 55 -3.32 -9.51 7.73
N ALA A 56 -3.49 -9.58 6.40
CA ALA A 56 -4.44 -10.51 5.78
C ALA A 56 -4.18 -11.98 6.13
N GLY A 57 -2.92 -12.38 6.32
CA GLY A 57 -2.57 -13.76 6.70
C GLY A 57 -2.35 -13.98 8.20
N ALA A 58 -2.00 -12.92 8.94
CA ALA A 58 -1.73 -13.01 10.37
C ALA A 58 -2.99 -12.82 11.23
N MET A 59 -3.95 -12.01 10.77
CA MET A 59 -5.19 -11.79 11.49
C MET A 59 -6.09 -13.02 11.37
N ARG A 60 -6.61 -13.52 12.49
CA ARG A 60 -7.75 -14.45 12.52
C ARG A 60 -9.06 -13.73 12.19
N ALA A 61 -9.05 -12.96 11.11
CA ALA A 61 -10.15 -12.11 10.71
C ALA A 61 -11.33 -12.96 10.22
N SER A 62 -12.53 -12.48 10.54
CA SER A 62 -13.76 -12.99 9.95
C SER A 62 -13.77 -12.77 8.43
N ARG A 63 -14.65 -13.47 7.70
CA ARG A 63 -14.85 -13.19 6.26
C ARG A 63 -15.15 -11.72 6.01
N ARG A 64 -15.90 -11.05 6.91
CA ARG A 64 -16.21 -9.63 6.82
C ARG A 64 -14.95 -8.78 7.03
N GLY A 65 -14.13 -9.11 8.04
CA GLY A 65 -12.83 -8.46 8.26
C GLY A 65 -11.91 -8.58 7.05
N LEU A 66 -11.83 -9.77 6.43
CA LEU A 66 -11.05 -9.97 5.21
C LEU A 66 -11.59 -9.16 4.01
N VAL A 67 -12.91 -9.03 3.87
CA VAL A 67 -13.52 -8.17 2.84
C VAL A 67 -13.18 -6.69 3.11
N THR A 68 -13.18 -6.26 4.37
CA THR A 68 -12.75 -4.91 4.74
C THR A 68 -11.29 -4.68 4.38
N LEU A 69 -10.38 -5.61 4.72
CA LEU A 69 -8.96 -5.50 4.32
C LEU A 69 -8.78 -5.44 2.81
N LEU A 70 -9.56 -6.24 2.06
CA LEU A 70 -9.54 -6.19 0.59
C LEU A 70 -10.01 -4.83 0.07
N ALA A 71 -11.11 -4.30 0.59
CA ALA A 71 -11.61 -2.98 0.23
C ALA A 71 -10.58 -1.88 0.56
N THR A 72 -10.00 -1.89 1.77
CA THR A 72 -8.92 -0.98 2.15
C THR A 72 -7.73 -1.08 1.20
N THR A 73 -7.31 -2.29 0.85
CA THR A 73 -6.18 -2.51 -0.06
C THR A 73 -6.45 -1.91 -1.43
N VAL A 74 -7.63 -2.16 -1.99
CA VAL A 74 -8.04 -1.59 -3.29
C VAL A 74 -8.11 -0.07 -3.25
N LEU A 75 -8.67 0.51 -2.20
CA LEU A 75 -8.78 1.97 -2.06
C LEU A 75 -7.40 2.62 -1.92
N VAL A 76 -6.54 2.08 -1.07
CA VAL A 76 -5.17 2.57 -0.84
C VAL A 76 -4.32 2.47 -2.11
N ALA A 77 -4.40 1.35 -2.82
CA ALA A 77 -3.69 1.12 -4.07
C ALA A 77 -4.22 2.02 -5.19
N GLY A 78 -5.55 2.10 -5.34
CA GLY A 78 -6.19 2.88 -6.39
C GLY A 78 -5.94 4.38 -6.23
N ALA A 79 -6.10 4.91 -5.01
CA ALA A 79 -5.84 6.32 -4.73
C ALA A 79 -4.38 6.69 -4.99
N ALA A 80 -3.43 5.86 -4.55
CA ALA A 80 -2.02 6.08 -4.82
C ALA A 80 -1.67 5.98 -6.31
N ALA A 81 -2.24 5.01 -7.03
CA ALA A 81 -2.02 4.89 -8.46
C ALA A 81 -2.48 6.16 -9.20
N VAL A 82 -3.67 6.68 -8.90
CA VAL A 82 -4.18 7.92 -9.49
C VAL A 82 -3.25 9.09 -9.16
N ALA A 83 -2.89 9.27 -7.89
CA ALA A 83 -2.04 10.38 -7.45
C ALA A 83 -0.64 10.34 -8.09
N TYR A 84 -0.04 9.15 -8.18
CA TYR A 84 1.26 8.98 -8.82
C TYR A 84 1.20 9.15 -10.34
N VAL A 85 0.15 8.64 -11.01
CA VAL A 85 -0.04 8.88 -12.44
C VAL A 85 -0.18 10.37 -12.71
N ASP A 86 -0.99 11.06 -11.93
CA ASP A 86 -1.18 12.50 -12.07
C ASP A 86 0.13 13.26 -11.88
N THR A 87 0.86 12.99 -10.80
CA THR A 87 2.09 13.72 -10.46
C THR A 87 3.26 13.42 -11.41
N PHE A 88 3.44 12.17 -11.84
CA PHE A 88 4.60 11.75 -12.63
C PHE A 88 4.38 11.72 -14.13
N PHE A 89 3.14 11.89 -14.62
CA PHE A 89 2.84 11.81 -16.05
C PHE A 89 1.92 12.92 -16.58
N ILE A 90 1.08 13.54 -15.74
CA ILE A 90 0.11 14.55 -16.19
C ILE A 90 0.56 15.96 -15.78
N HIS A 91 0.80 16.18 -14.49
CA HIS A 91 1.18 17.46 -13.90
C HIS A 91 2.63 17.41 -13.40
N LEU A 92 3.56 17.42 -14.36
CA LEU A 92 5.00 17.42 -14.09
C LEU A 92 5.44 18.76 -13.49
N ASP A 93 5.53 18.81 -12.16
CA ASP A 93 6.07 19.96 -11.42
C ASP A 93 7.34 19.58 -10.64
N ALA A 94 8.21 20.56 -10.41
CA ALA A 94 9.45 20.42 -9.64
C ALA A 94 9.21 19.95 -8.20
N GLN A 95 8.02 20.22 -7.63
CA GLN A 95 7.64 19.77 -6.29
C GLN A 95 6.95 18.40 -6.28
N GLY A 96 6.74 17.77 -7.45
CA GLY A 96 6.05 16.49 -7.57
C GLY A 96 6.68 15.38 -6.74
N ALA A 97 7.99 15.41 -6.49
CA ALA A 97 8.68 14.42 -5.66
C ALA A 97 8.16 14.35 -4.20
N LEU A 98 7.54 15.42 -3.68
CA LEU A 98 6.93 15.42 -2.34
C LEU A 98 5.78 14.42 -2.20
N ILE A 99 5.15 14.02 -3.31
CA ILE A 99 4.10 12.99 -3.29
C ILE A 99 4.60 11.67 -2.70
N LEU A 100 5.89 11.35 -2.88
CA LEU A 100 6.51 10.14 -2.33
C LEU A 100 6.66 10.18 -0.81
N LEU A 101 6.61 11.37 -0.20
CA LEU A 101 6.59 11.53 1.25
C LEU A 101 5.16 11.50 1.78
N PHE A 102 4.26 12.30 1.19
CA PHE A 102 2.90 12.52 1.71
C PHE A 102 1.90 11.44 1.32
N MET A 103 2.00 10.85 0.13
CA MET A 103 1.08 9.80 -0.27
C MET A 103 1.17 8.60 0.70
N PRO A 104 2.36 8.08 1.06
CA PRO A 104 2.43 6.98 2.02
C PRO A 104 1.91 7.35 3.42
N VAL A 105 1.99 8.62 3.86
CA VAL A 105 1.35 9.06 5.12
C VAL A 105 -0.16 8.82 5.07
N TRP A 106 -0.82 9.27 3.99
CA TRP A 106 -2.26 9.06 3.82
C TRP A 106 -2.63 7.59 3.64
N GLN A 107 -1.77 6.81 2.97
CA GLN A 107 -1.93 5.36 2.89
C GLN A 107 -1.87 4.70 4.27
N TRP A 108 -0.92 5.11 5.11
CA TRP A 108 -0.81 4.61 6.48
C TRP A 108 -2.04 4.93 7.32
N VAL A 109 -2.57 6.16 7.23
CA VAL A 109 -3.83 6.53 7.89
C VAL A 109 -4.95 5.58 7.47
N ALA A 110 -5.12 5.35 6.17
CA ALA A 110 -6.14 4.45 5.65
C ALA A 110 -5.91 2.98 6.05
N VAL A 111 -4.66 2.52 6.07
CA VAL A 111 -4.29 1.16 6.52
C VAL A 111 -4.64 0.97 7.99
N VAL A 112 -4.27 1.91 8.87
CA VAL A 112 -4.59 1.82 10.30
C VAL A 112 -6.11 1.77 10.50
N ILE A 113 -6.87 2.65 9.84
CA ILE A 113 -8.33 2.64 9.90
C ILE A 113 -8.88 1.29 9.43
N GLY A 114 -8.42 0.79 8.27
CA GLY A 114 -8.87 -0.48 7.71
C GLY A 114 -8.59 -1.67 8.61
N LEU A 115 -7.41 -1.72 9.24
CA LEU A 115 -7.04 -2.75 10.20
C LEU A 115 -7.93 -2.71 11.45
N VAL A 116 -8.14 -1.52 12.01
CA VAL A 116 -9.02 -1.34 13.18
C VAL A 116 -10.43 -1.81 12.84
N VAL A 117 -11.02 -1.33 11.75
CA VAL A 117 -12.37 -1.73 11.34
C VAL A 117 -12.44 -3.24 11.09
N ALA A 118 -11.47 -3.82 10.38
CA ALA A 118 -11.42 -5.26 10.14
C ALA A 118 -11.34 -6.09 11.43
N SER A 119 -10.60 -5.61 12.43
CA SER A 119 -10.45 -6.29 13.73
C SER A 119 -11.71 -6.27 14.58
N LEU A 120 -12.55 -5.24 14.45
CA LEU A 120 -13.80 -5.11 15.19
C LEU A 120 -14.94 -5.96 14.61
N LEU A 121 -14.77 -6.51 13.40
CA LEU A 121 -15.81 -7.29 12.73
C LEU A 121 -15.85 -8.74 13.25
N PRO A 122 -16.97 -9.17 13.89
CA PRO A 122 -17.04 -10.45 14.59
C PRO A 122 -16.67 -11.65 13.71
N SER A 123 -15.79 -12.52 14.21
CA SER A 123 -15.66 -13.89 13.70
C SER A 123 -16.89 -14.66 14.13
N ARG A 124 -17.77 -14.98 13.18
CA ARG A 124 -18.86 -15.94 13.45
C ARG A 124 -18.21 -17.28 13.81
N HIS A 125 -18.12 -17.56 15.10
CA HIS A 125 -18.05 -18.91 15.61
C HIS A 125 -19.49 -19.45 15.57
N SER A 126 -19.79 -20.22 14.54
CA SER A 126 -20.94 -21.13 14.49
C SER A 126 -20.39 -22.53 14.31
#